data_AF-H3NP17-F1
#
_entry.id   AF-H3NP17-F1
#
_cell.length_a   1.000
_cell.length_b   1.000
_cell.length_c   1.000
_cell.angle_alpha   90.00
_cell.angle_beta   90.00
_cell.angle_gamma   90.00
#
_symmetry.space_group_name_H-M   'P 1'
#
loop_
_entity.id
_entity.type
_entity.pdbx_description
1 polymer ?
#
loop_
_entity_poly.entity_id
_entity_poly.type
_entity_poly.pdbx_seq_one_letter_code
_entity_poly.pdbx_strand_id
1 'polypeptide(L)'
;MRNKIKIIIFSIDFLKSGFVHYINTIKEGVNVQLNQTLAEISELEKNTYYVESYINISDISKIREKQDVDVAIIGENAYRYGTLKGKIFSIEKGVFTSQTPE
;
A
#
# COMPACT_ATOMS: atom_id res chain seq x y z
N MET A 1 6.32 8.83 52.08
CA MET A 1 5.79 8.91 50.69
C MET A 1 6.97 8.80 49.74
N ARG A 2 6.96 7.86 48.78
CA ARG A 2 8.03 7.71 47.78
C ARG A 2 7.53 8.27 46.45
N ASN A 3 8.25 9.27 45.92
CA ASN A 3 7.95 9.83 44.61
C ASN A 3 8.62 8.97 43.53
N LYS A 4 7.85 8.58 42.52
CA LYS A 4 8.33 7.80 41.38
C LYS A 4 8.80 8.79 40.32
N ILE A 5 10.10 8.80 40.03
CA ILE A 5 10.67 9.61 38.95
C ILE A 5 10.72 8.73 37.70
N LYS A 6 10.10 9.16 36.61
CA LYS A 6 10.15 8.49 35.30
C LYS A 6 11.01 9.35 34.38
N ILE A 7 12.12 8.81 33.90
CA ILE A 7 13.05 9.50 33.00
C ILE A 7 12.87 8.90 31.60
N ILE A 8 12.64 9.74 30.59
CA ILE A 8 12.61 9.33 29.18
C ILE A 8 14.04 9.45 28.66
N ILE A 9 14.60 8.34 28.15
CA ILE A 9 15.99 8.28 27.68
C ILE A 9 16.07 8.61 26.18
N PHE A 10 15.04 8.28 25.40
CA PHE A 10 14.98 8.57 23.97
C PHE A 10 13.52 8.68 23.49
N SER A 11 13.32 9.47 22.42
CA SER A 11 12.08 9.55 21.64
C SER A 11 12.40 9.15 20.21
N ILE A 12 11.47 8.46 19.55
CA ILE A 12 11.56 8.15 18.11
C ILE A 12 10.48 8.96 17.42
N ASP A 13 10.91 9.86 16.56
CA ASP A 13 10.05 10.74 15.78
C ASP A 13 10.21 10.43 14.29
N PHE A 14 9.17 10.73 13.51
CA PHE A 14 9.29 10.64 12.06
C PHE A 14 10.11 11.80 11.53
N LEU A 15 11.01 11.50 10.59
CA LEU A 15 11.84 12.52 9.93
C LEU A 15 11.04 13.40 8.96
N LYS A 16 9.85 12.96 8.57
CA LYS A 16 8.98 13.64 7.63
C LYS A 16 7.54 13.66 8.15
N SER A 17 6.80 14.67 7.75
CA SER A 17 5.35 14.73 7.95
C SER A 17 4.63 13.85 6.94
N GLY A 18 3.59 13.15 7.37
CA GLY A 18 2.79 12.27 6.51
C GLY A 18 1.67 11.58 7.27
N PHE A 19 0.99 10.65 6.61
CA PHE A 19 -0.05 9.83 7.20
C PHE A 19 0.53 8.51 7.68
N VAL A 20 0.23 8.13 8.92
CA VAL A 20 0.59 6.81 9.43
C VAL A 20 -0.12 5.76 8.58
N HIS A 21 0.65 4.99 7.81
CA HIS A 21 0.16 3.88 7.01
C HIS A 21 0.00 2.64 7.89
N TYR A 22 1.02 2.35 8.70
CA TYR A 22 1.06 1.18 9.57
C TYR A 22 1.90 1.43 10.81
N ILE A 23 1.52 0.83 11.95
CA ILE A 23 2.29 0.80 13.19
C ILE A 23 2.32 -0.64 13.71
N ASN A 24 3.52 -1.18 13.91
CA ASN A 24 3.70 -2.40 14.68
C ASN A 24 3.38 -2.11 16.15
N THR A 25 2.48 -2.89 16.75
CA THR A 25 2.15 -2.72 18.17
C THR A 25 3.30 -3.23 19.04
N ILE A 26 4.14 -2.31 19.53
CA ILE A 26 5.19 -2.62 20.51
C ILE A 26 4.61 -2.41 21.91
N LYS A 27 4.63 -3.46 22.73
CA LYS A 27 4.22 -3.37 24.14
C LYS A 27 5.40 -2.99 25.02
N GLU A 28 5.12 -2.38 26.16
CA GLU A 28 6.13 -2.12 27.19
C GLU A 28 6.83 -3.44 27.59
N GLY A 29 8.16 -3.41 27.65
CA GLY A 29 8.98 -4.58 27.99
C GLY A 29 9.42 -5.45 26.81
N VAL A 30 9.02 -5.11 25.57
CA VAL A 30 9.50 -5.81 24.35
C VAL A 30 10.84 -5.22 23.90
N ASN A 31 11.77 -6.08 23.50
CA ASN A 31 13.05 -5.66 22.91
C ASN A 31 12.86 -5.27 21.44
N VAL A 32 13.36 -4.09 21.06
CA VAL A 32 13.36 -3.61 19.67
C VAL A 32 14.71 -3.95 19.04
N GLN A 33 14.68 -4.62 17.88
CA GLN A 33 15.88 -5.02 17.15
C GLN A 33 16.28 -3.97 16.11
N LEU A 34 17.57 -3.95 15.76
CA LEU A 34 18.06 -3.14 14.65
C LEU A 34 17.38 -3.58 13.34
N ASN A 35 17.01 -2.62 12.50
CA ASN A 35 16.28 -2.83 11.24
C ASN A 35 14.86 -3.38 11.39
N GLN A 36 14.30 -3.43 12.60
CA GLN A 36 12.88 -3.69 12.79
C GLN A 36 12.08 -2.44 12.44
N THR A 37 11.26 -2.51 11.40
CA THR A 37 10.30 -1.44 11.08
C THR A 37 9.29 -1.33 12.23
N LEU A 38 9.22 -0.17 12.88
CA LEU A 38 8.24 0.08 13.96
C LEU A 38 6.96 0.71 13.44
N ALA A 39 7.08 1.58 12.43
CA ALA A 39 5.96 2.25 11.80
C ALA A 39 6.35 2.73 10.41
N GLU A 40 5.36 2.92 9.56
CA GLU A 40 5.52 3.48 8.22
C GLU A 40 4.64 4.73 8.08
N ILE A 41 5.25 5.79 7.57
CA ILE A 41 4.53 6.99 7.12
C ILE A 41 4.48 7.00 5.61
N SER A 42 3.30 7.29 5.09
CA SER A 42 3.10 7.59 3.69
C SER A 42 2.95 9.10 3.51
N GLU A 43 3.65 9.65 2.52
CA GLU A 43 3.42 11.04 2.07
C GLU A 43 2.12 11.13 1.25
N LEU A 44 1.54 9.99 0.84
CA LEU A 44 0.30 9.93 0.10
C LEU A 44 -0.89 10.13 1.04
N GLU A 45 -1.67 11.16 0.75
CA GLU A 45 -2.91 11.47 1.46
C GLU A 45 -3.92 10.33 1.28
N LYS A 46 -4.75 10.08 2.31
CA LYS A 46 -5.97 9.27 2.15
C LYS A 46 -6.66 9.78 0.89
N ASN A 47 -6.73 8.95 -0.17
CA ASN A 47 -7.31 9.18 -1.51
C ASN A 47 -6.34 9.07 -2.70
N THR A 48 -5.06 8.72 -2.51
CA THR A 48 -4.16 8.30 -3.63
C THR A 48 -4.01 6.78 -3.69
N TYR A 49 -5.14 6.07 -3.67
CA TYR A 49 -5.16 4.61 -3.87
C TYR A 49 -5.23 4.32 -5.36
N TYR A 50 -4.37 3.42 -5.82
CA TYR A 50 -4.42 2.85 -7.16
C TYR A 50 -4.62 1.33 -7.05
N VAL A 51 -5.28 0.75 -8.04
CA VAL A 51 -5.48 -0.69 -8.16
C VAL A 51 -4.61 -1.17 -9.29
N GLU A 52 -3.69 -2.08 -8.99
CA GLU A 52 -2.91 -2.78 -10.00
C GLU A 52 -3.64 -4.08 -10.36
N SER A 53 -3.76 -4.34 -11.66
CA SER A 53 -4.32 -5.57 -12.19
C SER A 53 -3.54 -6.02 -13.40
N TYR A 54 -3.42 -7.33 -13.55
CA TYR A 54 -2.91 -7.94 -14.77
C TYR A 54 -4.03 -8.08 -15.78
N ILE A 55 -3.68 -7.92 -17.05
CA ILE A 55 -4.57 -8.17 -18.17
C ILE A 55 -3.95 -9.20 -19.10
N ASN A 56 -4.80 -9.96 -19.78
CA ASN A 56 -4.31 -10.90 -20.78
C ASN A 56 -3.75 -10.13 -21.98
N ILE A 57 -2.65 -10.63 -22.54
CA ILE A 57 -2.02 -10.05 -23.74
C ILE A 57 -3.01 -9.98 -24.91
N SER A 58 -3.88 -10.97 -25.05
CA SER A 58 -4.89 -10.97 -26.12
C SER A 58 -5.89 -9.81 -26.03
N ASP A 59 -6.04 -9.21 -24.84
CA ASP A 59 -6.98 -8.13 -24.56
C ASP A 59 -6.31 -6.75 -24.46
N ILE A 60 -4.97 -6.65 -24.50
CA ILE A 60 -4.24 -5.37 -24.42
C ILE A 60 -4.67 -4.36 -25.48
N SER A 61 -5.03 -4.85 -26.67
CA SER A 61 -5.46 -4.02 -27.80
C SER A 61 -6.82 -3.35 -27.57
N LYS A 62 -7.62 -3.86 -26.63
CA LYS A 62 -8.96 -3.39 -26.30
C LYS A 62 -8.95 -2.32 -25.21
N ILE A 63 -7.82 -2.10 -24.54
CA ILE A 63 -7.69 -1.14 -23.46
C ILE A 63 -6.82 0.05 -23.84
N ARG A 64 -7.11 1.22 -23.28
CA ARG A 64 -6.35 2.46 -23.50
C ARG A 64 -6.22 3.26 -22.21
N GLU A 65 -5.14 4.02 -22.09
CA GLU A 65 -5.05 5.04 -21.04
C GLU A 65 -6.25 5.98 -21.12
N LYS A 66 -6.67 6.48 -19.95
CA LYS A 66 -7.85 7.34 -19.78
C LYS A 66 -9.21 6.68 -20.04
N GLN A 67 -9.25 5.40 -20.36
CA GLN A 67 -10.49 4.64 -20.48
C GLN A 67 -11.17 4.48 -19.12
N ASP A 68 -12.50 4.64 -19.10
CA ASP A 68 -13.31 4.42 -17.90
C ASP A 68 -13.43 2.92 -17.61
N VAL A 69 -13.34 2.56 -16.33
CA VAL A 69 -13.34 1.18 -15.87
C VAL A 69 -14.18 1.02 -14.61
N ASP A 70 -14.73 -0.18 -14.47
CA ASP A 70 -15.45 -0.64 -13.30
C ASP A 70 -14.59 -1.67 -12.57
N VAL A 71 -14.31 -1.40 -11.29
CA VAL A 71 -13.46 -2.25 -10.45
C VAL A 71 -14.34 -2.89 -9.37
N ALA A 72 -14.48 -4.21 -9.43
CA ALA A 72 -15.17 -4.98 -8.39
C ALA A 72 -14.16 -5.53 -7.38
N ILE A 73 -14.38 -5.26 -6.09
CA ILE A 73 -13.61 -5.87 -5.01
C ILE A 73 -14.23 -7.23 -4.67
N ILE A 74 -13.42 -8.28 -4.72
CA ILE A 74 -13.84 -9.64 -4.35
C ILE A 74 -13.37 -9.94 -2.92
N GLY A 75 -14.25 -10.47 -2.07
CA GLY A 75 -13.96 -10.81 -0.67
C GLY A 75 -14.94 -10.18 0.31
N GLU A 76 -14.64 -10.22 1.62
CA GLU A 76 -15.54 -9.72 2.67
C GLU A 76 -15.89 -8.24 2.51
N ASN A 77 -14.99 -7.46 1.92
CA ASN A 77 -15.17 -6.03 1.69
C ASN A 77 -16.07 -5.70 0.47
N ALA A 78 -16.49 -6.69 -0.33
CA ALA A 78 -17.32 -6.47 -1.52
C ALA A 78 -18.63 -5.74 -1.20
N TYR A 79 -19.30 -6.11 -0.09
CA TYR A 79 -20.56 -5.49 0.35
C TYR A 79 -20.39 -4.05 0.82
N ARG A 80 -19.20 -3.69 1.29
CA ARG A 80 -18.93 -2.36 1.85
C ARG A 80 -18.64 -1.33 0.76
N TYR A 81 -17.95 -1.73 -0.29
CA TYR A 81 -17.44 -0.80 -1.30
C TYR A 81 -18.10 -0.95 -2.67
N GLY A 82 -18.76 -2.07 -2.95
CA GLY A 82 -19.43 -2.32 -4.23
C GLY A 82 -18.47 -2.28 -5.43
N THR A 83 -18.98 -1.81 -6.57
CA THR A 83 -18.18 -1.55 -7.77
C THR A 83 -17.66 -0.12 -7.75
N LEU A 84 -16.34 0.03 -7.70
CA LEU A 84 -15.67 1.32 -7.78
C LEU A 84 -15.58 1.76 -9.24
N LYS A 85 -15.83 3.03 -9.51
CA LYS A 85 -15.60 3.64 -10.82
C LYS A 85 -14.20 4.24 -10.84
N GLY A 86 -13.47 4.01 -11.93
CA GLY A 86 -12.10 4.49 -12.08
C GLY A 86 -11.74 4.77 -13.53
N LYS A 87 -10.49 5.18 -13.74
CA LYS A 87 -9.94 5.47 -15.06
C LYS A 87 -8.54 4.87 -15.14
N ILE A 88 -8.19 4.26 -16.28
CA ILE A 88 -6.86 3.69 -16.49
C ILE A 88 -5.82 4.82 -16.47
N PHE A 89 -4.92 4.78 -15.49
CA PHE A 89 -3.87 5.79 -15.30
C PHE A 89 -2.64 5.53 -16.17
N SER A 90 -2.14 4.29 -16.17
CA SER A 90 -0.96 3.86 -16.92
C SER A 90 -1.12 2.40 -17.35
N ILE A 91 -0.46 2.02 -18.45
CA ILE A 91 -0.38 0.64 -18.93
C ILE A 91 1.09 0.30 -19.15
N GLU A 92 1.63 -0.57 -18.28
CA GLU A 92 2.99 -1.07 -18.45
C GLU A 92 3.03 -2.20 -19.47
N LYS A 93 3.95 -2.11 -20.44
CA LYS A 93 4.18 -3.18 -21.42
C LYS A 93 5.24 -4.14 -20.88
N GLY A 94 4.81 -5.31 -20.42
CA GLY A 94 5.73 -6.41 -20.11
C GLY A 94 6.50 -6.87 -21.36
N VAL A 95 7.78 -7.21 -21.20
CA VAL A 95 8.63 -7.74 -22.28
C VAL A 95 8.17 -9.15 -22.64
N PHE A 96 7.83 -9.36 -23.93
CA PHE A 96 7.51 -10.67 -24.49
C PHE A 96 8.76 -11.53 -24.56
N THR A 97 8.88 -12.58 -23.76
CA THR A 97 9.74 -13.71 -24.10
C THR A 97 8.90 -14.71 -24.88
N SER A 98 8.79 -14.48 -26.20
CA SER A 98 8.33 -15.54 -27.11
C SER A 98 9.42 -16.62 -27.11
N GLN A 99 9.19 -17.70 -26.37
CA GLN A 99 9.95 -18.93 -26.60
C GLN A 99 9.46 -19.50 -27.93
N THR A 100 10.26 -19.33 -28.97
CA THR A 100 10.17 -20.14 -30.18
C THR A 100 10.51 -21.58 -29.77
N PRO A 101 9.63 -22.57 -29.99
CA PRO A 101 10.04 -23.96 -29.93
C PRO A 101 10.88 -24.23 -31.19
N GLU A 102 12.16 -24.51 -31.01
CA GLU A 102 12.92 -25.33 -31.98
C GLU A 102 12.68 -26.81 -31.69
#